data_AF-K9IY63-F1
#
_entry.id   AF-K9IY63-F1
#
_cell.length_a   1.000
_cell.length_b   1.000
_cell.length_c   1.000
_cell.angle_alpha   90.00
_cell.angle_beta   90.00
_cell.angle_gamma   90.00
#
_symmetry.space_group_name_H-M   'P 1'
#
loop_
_entity.id
_entity.type
_entity.pdbx_description
1 polymer ?
#
loop_
_entity_poly.entity_id
_entity_poly.type
_entity_poly.pdbx_seq_one_letter_code
_entity_poly.pdbx_strand_id
1 'polypeptide(L)'
;MLAAHVSRVRALYRRILLLHRLLPPDLKALGDRYVKDEFRRHKMVGSDEARRFMQEWEAYAAVLWQQTKENRQNSTEKACFGISLPEEKLNDFRDEQIGQLQELMQEATKPNRQFSITESRKPEC
;
A
#
# COMPACT_ATOMS: atom_id res chain seq x y z
N MET A 1 22.03 -10.62 -17.57
CA MET A 1 21.70 -10.09 -16.22
C MET A 1 20.80 -8.85 -16.26
N LEU A 2 21.17 -7.77 -16.97
CA LEU A 2 20.36 -6.54 -17.05
C LEU A 2 18.95 -6.73 -17.66
N ALA A 3 18.86 -7.45 -18.78
CA ALA A 3 17.57 -7.71 -19.45
C ALA A 3 16.59 -8.51 -18.58
N ALA A 4 17.10 -9.49 -17.83
CA ALA A 4 16.31 -10.28 -16.88
C ALA A 4 15.78 -9.41 -15.73
N HIS A 5 16.63 -8.51 -15.20
CA HIS A 5 16.21 -7.55 -14.17
C HIS A 5 15.12 -6.60 -14.68
N VAL A 6 15.31 -6.00 -15.86
CA VAL A 6 14.30 -5.12 -16.47
C VAL A 6 12.97 -5.85 -16.71
N SER A 7 13.03 -7.12 -17.13
CA SER A 7 11.82 -7.95 -17.28
C SER A 7 11.11 -8.15 -15.93
N ARG A 8 11.85 -8.49 -14.86
CA ARG A 8 11.31 -8.64 -13.50
C ARG A 8 10.67 -7.36 -12.98
N VAL A 9 11.35 -6.21 -13.13
CA VAL A 9 10.81 -4.89 -12.74
C VAL A 9 9.49 -4.61 -13.46
N ARG A 10 9.45 -4.82 -14.78
CA ARG A 10 8.23 -4.63 -15.59
C ARG A 10 7.11 -5.59 -15.18
N ALA A 11 7.43 -6.84 -14.87
CA ALA A 11 6.46 -7.83 -14.42
C ALA A 11 5.85 -7.43 -13.07
N LEU A 12 6.68 -7.00 -12.11
CA LEU A 12 6.23 -6.52 -10.80
C LEU A 12 5.33 -5.29 -10.92
N TYR A 13 5.78 -4.28 -11.68
CA TYR A 13 5.00 -3.07 -11.92
C TYR A 13 3.61 -3.38 -12.51
N ARG A 14 3.53 -4.26 -13.52
CA ARG A 14 2.24 -4.68 -14.09
C ARG A 14 1.39 -5.46 -13.08
N ARG A 15 2.01 -6.35 -12.30
CA ARG A 15 1.30 -7.13 -11.27
C ARG A 15 0.63 -6.22 -10.24
N ILE A 16 1.35 -5.22 -9.74
CA ILE A 16 0.81 -4.25 -8.77
C ILE A 16 -0.39 -3.50 -9.37
N LEU A 17 -0.27 -2.97 -10.58
CA LEU A 17 -1.39 -2.27 -11.24
C LEU A 17 -2.60 -3.18 -11.51
N LEU A 18 -2.39 -4.49 -11.72
CA LEU A 18 -3.48 -5.46 -11.82
C LEU A 18 -4.17 -5.68 -10.48
N LEU A 19 -3.40 -5.79 -9.38
CA LEU A 19 -3.93 -5.92 -8.03
C LEU A 19 -4.73 -4.67 -7.62
N HIS A 20 -4.26 -3.48 -7.99
CA HIS A 20 -4.97 -2.23 -7.73
C HIS A 20 -6.37 -2.17 -8.35
N ARG A 21 -6.64 -2.90 -9.44
CA ARG A 21 -7.99 -2.99 -10.01
C ARG A 21 -9.00 -3.66 -9.08
N LEU A 22 -8.54 -4.36 -8.05
CA LEU A 22 -9.35 -5.01 -7.04
C LEU A 22 -9.56 -4.14 -5.80
N LEU A 23 -8.93 -2.96 -5.74
CA LEU A 23 -9.11 -1.99 -4.66
C LEU A 23 -10.33 -1.09 -4.91
N PRO A 24 -10.91 -0.51 -3.84
CA PRO A 24 -11.88 0.57 -3.93
C PRO A 24 -11.37 1.70 -4.84
N PRO A 25 -12.24 2.39 -5.60
CA PRO A 25 -11.83 3.38 -6.61
C PRO A 25 -10.84 4.43 -6.13
N ASP A 26 -11.05 4.97 -4.93
CA ASP A 26 -10.19 6.02 -4.36
C ASP A 26 -8.80 5.47 -3.99
N LEU A 27 -8.75 4.29 -3.36
CA LEU A 27 -7.48 3.63 -3.02
C LEU A 27 -6.72 3.23 -4.28
N LYS A 28 -7.43 2.76 -5.32
CA LYS A 28 -6.84 2.48 -6.63
C LYS A 28 -6.22 3.74 -7.24
N ALA A 29 -6.96 4.85 -7.26
CA ALA A 29 -6.49 6.10 -7.87
C ALA A 29 -5.24 6.64 -7.16
N LEU A 30 -5.26 6.66 -5.82
CA LEU A 30 -4.12 7.04 -4.99
C LEU A 30 -2.92 6.13 -5.23
N GLY A 31 -3.13 4.81 -5.14
CA GLY A 31 -2.08 3.81 -5.32
C GLY A 31 -1.46 3.83 -6.72
N ASP A 32 -2.27 3.93 -7.78
CA ASP A 32 -1.77 3.99 -9.16
C ASP A 32 -0.85 5.18 -9.40
N ARG A 33 -1.20 6.35 -8.83
CA ARG A 33 -0.36 7.55 -8.91
C ARG A 33 0.96 7.32 -8.16
N TYR A 34 0.88 6.83 -6.93
CA TYR A 34 2.06 6.58 -6.09
C TYR A 34 3.02 5.58 -6.73
N VAL A 35 2.53 4.43 -7.20
CA VAL A 35 3.34 3.39 -7.87
C VAL A 35 4.06 3.95 -9.10
N LYS A 36 3.36 4.73 -9.93
CA LYS A 36 3.95 5.35 -11.12
C LYS A 36 5.10 6.29 -10.75
N ASP A 37 4.89 7.10 -9.73
CA ASP A 37 5.88 8.09 -9.30
C ASP A 37 7.10 7.41 -8.67
N GLU A 38 6.89 6.42 -7.81
CA GLU A 38 7.98 5.70 -7.14
C GLU A 38 8.84 4.89 -8.11
N PHE A 39 8.24 4.12 -9.02
CA PHE A 39 9.01 3.39 -10.04
C PHE A 39 9.74 4.34 -11.00
N ARG A 40 9.21 5.54 -11.26
CA ARG A 40 9.90 6.56 -12.07
C ARG A 40 11.11 7.11 -11.32
N ARG A 41 10.96 7.46 -10.04
CA ARG A 41 12.05 7.97 -9.18
C ARG A 41 13.18 6.95 -9.03
N HIS A 42 12.85 5.66 -8.96
CA HIS A 42 13.81 4.58 -8.78
C HIS A 42 14.39 4.00 -10.08
N LYS A 43 14.24 4.69 -11.21
CA LYS A 43 14.75 4.19 -12.51
C LYS A 43 16.28 4.18 -12.60
N MET A 44 16.96 5.06 -11.87
CA MET A 44 18.41 5.31 -11.98
C MET A 44 19.18 5.05 -10.69
N VAL A 45 18.57 4.38 -9.71
CA VAL A 45 19.20 4.06 -8.43
C VAL A 45 20.27 2.98 -8.58
N GLY A 46 21.17 2.89 -7.60
CA GLY A 46 22.23 1.89 -7.57
C GLY A 46 21.69 0.46 -7.42
N SER A 47 22.53 -0.55 -7.70
CA SER A 47 22.10 -1.96 -7.69
C SER A 47 21.58 -2.43 -6.32
N ASP A 48 22.15 -1.95 -5.21
CA ASP A 48 21.69 -2.33 -3.87
C ASP A 48 20.35 -1.70 -3.50
N GLU A 49 20.17 -0.43 -3.84
CA GLU A 49 18.90 0.26 -3.68
C GLU A 49 17.82 -0.37 -4.56
N ALA A 50 18.14 -0.68 -5.81
CA ALA A 50 17.23 -1.38 -6.72
C ALA A 50 16.82 -2.76 -6.17
N ARG A 51 17.74 -3.48 -5.55
CA ARG A 51 17.46 -4.78 -4.92
C ARG A 51 16.51 -4.64 -3.72
N ARG A 52 16.78 -3.71 -2.82
CA ARG A 52 15.90 -3.41 -1.66
C ARG A 52 14.53 -2.95 -2.13
N PHE A 53 14.49 -2.03 -3.10
CA PHE A 53 13.26 -1.56 -3.72
C PHE A 53 12.44 -2.73 -4.26
N MET A 54 13.03 -3.60 -5.09
CA MET A 54 12.32 -4.76 -5.62
C MET A 54 11.79 -5.69 -4.52
N GLN A 55 12.57 -5.93 -3.46
CA GLN A 55 12.14 -6.77 -2.33
C GLN A 55 10.91 -6.19 -1.61
N GLU A 56 10.93 -4.91 -1.27
CA GLU A 56 9.81 -4.24 -0.58
C GLU A 56 8.55 -4.20 -1.45
N TRP A 57 8.71 -3.94 -2.76
CA TRP A 57 7.57 -3.91 -3.69
C TRP A 57 7.02 -5.31 -4.01
N GLU A 58 7.86 -6.36 -3.99
CA GLU A 58 7.42 -7.76 -4.05
C GLU A 58 6.62 -8.13 -2.79
N ALA A 59 7.06 -7.71 -1.60
CA ALA A 59 6.35 -7.92 -0.34
C ALA A 59 4.99 -7.18 -0.33
N TYR A 60 4.95 -5.92 -0.76
CA TYR A 60 3.72 -5.15 -0.92
C TYR A 60 2.72 -5.85 -1.86
N ALA A 61 3.18 -6.33 -3.01
CA ALA A 61 2.33 -7.07 -3.95
C ALA A 61 1.79 -8.39 -3.37
N ALA A 62 2.56 -9.06 -2.50
CA ALA A 62 2.11 -10.26 -1.80
C ALA A 62 1.00 -9.96 -0.78
N VAL A 63 1.17 -8.91 0.04
CA VAL A 63 0.15 -8.44 0.99
C VAL A 63 -1.14 -8.05 0.26
N LEU A 64 -1.05 -7.25 -0.81
CA LEU A 64 -2.20 -6.87 -1.61
C LEU A 64 -2.93 -8.08 -2.20
N TRP A 65 -2.19 -9.06 -2.71
CA TRP A 65 -2.78 -10.29 -3.26
C TRP A 65 -3.54 -11.07 -2.19
N GLN A 66 -2.98 -11.22 -0.99
CA GLN A 66 -3.64 -11.90 0.11
C GLN A 66 -4.93 -11.18 0.52
N GLN A 67 -4.86 -9.87 0.74
CA GLN A 67 -6.01 -9.06 1.16
C GLN A 67 -7.13 -9.07 0.12
N THR A 68 -6.79 -8.93 -1.18
CA THR A 68 -7.79 -8.97 -2.25
C THR A 68 -8.43 -10.36 -2.42
N LYS A 69 -7.73 -11.44 -2.06
CA LYS A 69 -8.29 -12.79 -2.05
C LYS A 69 -9.24 -13.01 -0.87
N GLU A 70 -8.84 -12.63 0.34
CA GLU A 70 -9.66 -12.76 1.56
C GLU A 70 -10.97 -11.97 1.43
N ASN A 71 -10.90 -10.75 0.88
CA ASN A 71 -12.05 -9.90 0.59
C ASN A 71 -13.11 -10.56 -0.29
N ARG A 72 -12.66 -11.31 -1.32
CA ARG A 72 -13.56 -12.03 -2.22
C ARG A 72 -14.22 -13.24 -1.56
N GLN A 73 -13.56 -13.83 -0.57
CA GLN A 73 -14.04 -15.04 0.12
C GLN A 73 -14.99 -14.68 1.27
N ASN A 74 -14.78 -13.55 1.93
CA ASN A 74 -15.58 -13.08 3.06
C ASN A 74 -16.59 -12.01 2.60
N SER A 75 -17.56 -12.38 1.75
CA SER A 75 -18.52 -11.44 1.14
C SER A 75 -19.42 -10.70 2.14
N THR A 76 -19.51 -11.17 3.39
CA THR A 76 -20.28 -10.58 4.48
C THR A 76 -19.46 -9.63 5.35
N GLU A 77 -18.13 -9.74 5.34
CA GLU A 77 -17.24 -8.85 6.08
C GLU A 77 -16.65 -7.79 5.16
N LYS A 78 -16.52 -6.60 5.73
CA LYS A 78 -16.12 -5.42 5.00
C LYS A 78 -14.65 -5.51 4.61
N ALA A 79 -14.37 -5.10 3.38
CA ALA A 79 -13.05 -5.02 2.81
C ALA A 79 -12.03 -4.28 3.69
N CYS A 80 -11.07 -5.00 4.29
CA CYS A 80 -9.94 -4.40 5.00
C CYS A 80 -8.68 -4.43 4.11
N PHE A 81 -8.02 -3.28 3.97
CA PHE A 81 -6.77 -3.13 3.21
C PHE A 81 -5.71 -2.42 4.05
N GLY A 82 -4.45 -2.81 3.86
CA GLY A 82 -3.33 -2.32 4.66
C GLY A 82 -3.02 -3.22 5.86
N ILE A 83 -1.89 -2.96 6.51
CA ILE A 83 -1.45 -3.67 7.71
C ILE A 83 -1.41 -2.70 8.88
N SER A 84 -1.69 -3.20 10.08
CA SER A 84 -1.44 -2.42 11.30
C SER A 84 0.05 -2.09 11.38
N LEU A 85 0.38 -0.84 11.70
CA LEU A 85 1.76 -0.44 11.96
C LEU A 85 2.15 -0.96 13.34
N PRO A 86 3.08 -1.93 13.44
CA PRO A 86 3.44 -2.51 14.73
C PRO A 86 4.31 -1.52 15.52
N GLU A 87 4.29 -1.64 16.85
CA GLU A 87 4.95 -0.70 17.76
C GLU A 87 6.46 -0.63 17.51
N GLU A 88 7.08 -1.75 17.17
CA GLU A 88 8.51 -1.80 16.85
C GLU A 88 8.86 -0.93 15.64
N LYS A 89 7.93 -0.84 14.67
CA LYS A 89 8.11 0.04 13.51
C LYS A 89 7.82 1.50 13.85
N LEU A 90 6.95 1.77 14.81
CA LEU A 90 6.68 3.14 15.26
C LEU A 90 7.91 3.74 15.95
N ASN A 91 8.67 2.91 16.67
CA ASN A 91 9.92 3.31 17.33
C ASN A 91 11.04 3.72 16.34
N ASP A 92 10.94 3.36 15.06
CA ASP A 92 11.89 3.79 14.01
C ASP A 92 11.65 5.24 13.55
N PHE A 93 10.54 5.88 13.95
CA PHE A 93 10.17 7.24 13.55
C PHE A 93 10.65 8.30 14.55
N ARG A 94 10.96 9.49 14.06
CA ARG A 94 11.16 10.67 14.92
C ARG A 94 9.82 11.17 15.46
N ASP A 95 9.86 11.87 16.59
CA ASP A 95 8.69 12.46 17.25
C ASP A 95 7.84 13.30 16.30
N GLU A 96 8.46 14.11 15.43
CA GLU A 96 7.68 14.91 14.46
C GLU A 96 6.95 14.04 13.44
N GLN A 97 7.55 12.91 13.03
CA GLN A 97 6.93 12.00 12.09
C GLN A 97 5.79 11.20 12.74
N ILE A 98 5.92 10.88 14.04
CA ILE A 98 4.84 10.28 14.82
C ILE A 98 3.66 11.25 14.92
N GLY A 99 3.92 12.53 15.20
CA GLY A 99 2.90 13.58 15.19
C GLY A 99 2.18 13.67 13.84
N GLN A 100 2.93 13.72 12.73
CA GLN A 100 2.37 13.73 11.37
C GLN A 100 1.52 12.49 11.06
N LEU A 101 1.95 11.32 11.51
CA LEU A 101 1.19 10.08 11.33
C LEU A 101 -0.13 10.11 12.11
N GLN A 102 -0.11 10.65 13.32
CA GLN A 102 -1.30 10.82 14.14
C GLN A 102 -2.28 11.80 13.51
N GLU A 103 -1.80 12.95 13.01
CA GLU A 103 -2.62 13.92 12.27
C GLU A 103 -3.26 13.28 11.03
N LEU A 104 -2.49 12.51 10.26
CA LEU A 104 -2.97 11.79 9.09
C LEU A 104 -4.07 10.78 9.47
N MET A 105 -3.89 10.02 10.55
CA MET A 105 -4.90 9.08 11.05
C MET A 105 -6.20 9.80 11.44
N GLN A 106 -6.09 10.94 12.13
CA GLN A 106 -7.25 11.74 12.52
C GLN A 106 -8.00 12.28 11.29
N GLU A 107 -7.27 12.75 10.27
CA GLU A 107 -7.87 13.23 9.03
C GLU A 107 -8.57 12.11 8.26
N ALA A 108 -7.93 10.95 8.12
CA ALA A 108 -8.46 9.82 7.37
C ALA A 108 -9.72 9.19 8.01
N THR A 109 -9.89 9.35 9.33
CA THR A 109 -10.99 8.76 10.09
C THR A 109 -12.21 9.68 10.25
N LYS A 110 -12.13 10.95 9.81
CA LYS A 110 -13.24 11.92 9.93
C LYS A 110 -14.55 11.39 9.29
N PRO A 111 -15.72 11.74 9.85
CA PRO A 111 -17.01 11.25 9.35
C PRO A 111 -17.41 11.85 7.99
N ASN A 112 -17.00 13.09 7.68
CA ASN A 112 -17.22 13.74 6.39
C ASN A 112 -16.05 13.46 5.45
N ARG A 113 -15.91 12.20 5.03
CA ARG A 113 -14.78 11.83 4.17
C ARG A 113 -14.95 12.43 2.79
N GLN A 114 -13.91 13.10 2.29
CA GLN A 114 -13.78 13.40 0.87
C GLN A 114 -13.59 12.13 0.02
N PHE A 115 -13.24 11.00 0.66
CA PHE A 115 -12.98 9.71 0.03
C PHE A 115 -13.89 8.63 0.61
N SER A 116 -14.49 7.80 -0.22
CA SER A 116 -15.37 6.71 0.21
C SER A 116 -14.55 5.52 0.69
N ILE A 117 -13.77 5.70 1.77
CA ILE A 117 -13.18 4.57 2.50
C ILE A 117 -14.24 4.12 3.47
N THR A 118 -14.88 3.00 3.18
CA THR A 118 -15.92 2.44 4.03
C THR A 118 -15.25 2.03 5.36
N GLU A 119 -15.35 2.81 6.44
CA GLU A 119 -14.94 2.41 7.81
C GLU A 119 -16.13 1.98 8.66
N SER A 120 -15.88 1.04 9.55
CA SER A 120 -16.84 0.56 10.54
C SER A 120 -16.76 1.43 11.80
N ARG A 121 -17.89 1.95 12.26
CA ARG A 121 -18.05 2.32 13.68
C ARG A 121 -18.04 1.02 14.48
N LYS A 122 -17.25 0.96 15.57
CA LYS A 122 -17.31 -0.13 16.56
C LYS A 122 -18.75 -0.27 17.08
N PRO A 123 -19.28 -1.50 17.25
CA PRO A 123 -20.36 -1.69 18.20
C PRO A 123 -19.76 -1.69 19.62
N GLU A 124 -20.37 -0.91 20.50
CA GLU A 124 -20.19 -1.07 21.94
C GLU A 124 -20.78 -2.43 22.34
N CYS A 125 -19.96 -3.30 22.92
CA CYS A 125 -20.33 -4.38 23.83
C CYS A 125 -19.22 -4.49 24.88
#